data_AF-D1P3J3-F1
#
_entry.id   AF-D1P3J3-F1
#
_cell.length_a   1.000
_cell.length_b   1.000
_cell.length_c   1.000
_cell.angle_alpha   90.00
_cell.angle_beta   90.00
_cell.angle_gamma   90.00
#
_symmetry.space_group_name_H-M   'P 1'
#
loop_
_entity.id
_entity.type
_entity.pdbx_description
1 polymer ?
#
loop_
_entity_poly.entity_id
_entity_poly.type
_entity_poly.pdbx_seq_one_letter_code
_entity_poly.pdbx_strand_id
1 'polypeptide(L)'
;MIAKLFIGQPASTGGFDSETVQDVMLGAVEHRFGNEFPSKSVEWLTDNGSAYRAHETRRFAKQVGLSPRHTAVRSPQSNGIAESFVKIMKRDYISLMSKPNGLTAVKNLAAAFEHYNEWHPHSALGYRSPREYLRRRTHNEISDKKCLEI
;
A
#
# COMPACT_ATOMS: atom_id res chain seq x y z
N MET A 1 8.75 1.42 -6.35
CA MET A 1 7.54 0.96 -7.06
C MET A 1 6.74 -0.09 -6.30
N ILE A 2 7.32 -0.75 -5.29
CA ILE A 2 6.59 -1.64 -4.38
C ILE A 2 6.33 -0.83 -3.10
N ALA A 3 5.08 -0.79 -2.65
CA ALA A 3 4.53 0.06 -1.58
C ALA A 3 4.24 1.54 -1.94
N LYS A 4 3.53 1.79 -3.05
CA LYS A 4 2.57 2.92 -3.08
C LYS A 4 1.32 2.45 -2.35
N LEU A 5 1.30 2.66 -1.03
CA LEU A 5 0.12 2.70 -0.16
C LEU A 5 -0.91 1.55 -0.36
N PHE A 6 -0.52 0.29 -0.12
CA PHE A 6 -1.50 -0.75 0.22
C PHE A 6 -1.71 -0.69 1.73
N ILE A 7 -2.55 0.25 2.16
CA ILE A 7 -2.98 0.33 3.55
C ILE A 7 -4.41 -0.18 3.60
N GLY A 8 -4.69 -1.01 4.60
CA GLY A 8 -6.01 -1.46 5.00
C GLY A 8 -6.78 -2.27 3.95
N GLN A 9 -6.70 -3.60 4.01
CA GLN A 9 -7.84 -4.40 3.58
C GLN A 9 -8.88 -4.32 4.72
N PRO A 10 -10.06 -3.72 4.50
CA PRO A 10 -11.15 -3.86 5.45
C PRO A 10 -11.63 -5.32 5.39
N ALA A 11 -11.62 -5.99 6.53
CA ALA A 11 -12.19 -7.32 6.66
C ALA A 11 -13.73 -7.21 6.73
N SER A 12 -14.35 -6.78 5.63
CA SER A 12 -15.81 -6.71 5.50
C SER A 12 -16.31 -7.80 4.55
N THR A 13 -17.35 -8.51 4.99
CA THR A 13 -18.11 -9.50 4.18
C THR A 13 -19.14 -8.84 3.27
N GLY A 14 -19.29 -7.50 3.31
CA GLY A 14 -20.13 -6.71 2.41
C GLY A 14 -19.33 -6.10 1.26
N GLY A 15 -20.01 -5.73 0.17
CA GLY A 15 -19.38 -5.09 -0.99
C GLY A 15 -18.59 -3.83 -0.60
N PHE A 16 -17.50 -3.55 -1.31
CA PHE A 16 -16.68 -2.35 -1.10
C PHE A 16 -17.47 -1.09 -1.48
N ASP A 17 -18.03 -0.41 -0.49
CA ASP A 17 -18.66 0.89 -0.66
C ASP A 17 -17.65 2.04 -0.54
N SER A 18 -18.10 3.25 -0.89
CA SER A 18 -17.27 4.45 -0.90
C SER A 18 -16.78 4.87 0.49
N GLU A 19 -17.54 4.54 1.54
CA GLU A 19 -17.24 4.86 2.94
C GLU A 19 -16.06 4.00 3.43
N THR A 20 -16.15 2.69 3.21
CA THR A 20 -15.05 1.75 3.50
C THR A 20 -13.74 2.18 2.83
N VAL A 21 -13.81 2.69 1.60
CA VAL A 21 -12.64 3.16 0.86
C VAL A 21 -12.05 4.46 1.45
N GLN A 22 -12.90 5.35 1.99
CA GLN A 22 -12.45 6.58 2.66
C GLN A 22 -11.77 6.29 3.99
N ASP A 23 -12.33 5.38 4.80
CA ASP A 23 -11.73 4.97 6.08
C ASP A 23 -10.35 4.34 5.87
N VAL A 24 -10.24 3.46 4.86
CA VAL A 24 -8.96 2.86 4.47
C VAL A 24 -7.96 3.94 4.06
N MET A 25 -8.38 4.95 3.28
CA MET A 25 -7.53 6.06 2.89
C MET A 25 -7.07 6.90 4.07
N LEU A 26 -7.95 7.19 5.03
CA LEU A 26 -7.60 7.99 6.19
C LEU A 26 -6.59 7.25 7.06
N GLY A 27 -6.87 6.00 7.41
CA GLY A 27 -5.93 5.15 8.14
C GLY A 27 -4.60 4.98 7.41
N ALA A 28 -4.61 5.06 6.07
CA ALA A 28 -3.41 5.07 5.25
C ALA A 28 -2.53 6.30 5.46
N VAL A 29 -3.15 7.46 5.45
CA VAL A 29 -2.45 8.73 5.65
C VAL A 29 -1.95 8.81 7.08
N GLU A 30 -2.79 8.49 8.06
CA GLU A 30 -2.45 8.53 9.48
C GLU A 30 -1.29 7.58 9.82
N HIS A 31 -1.32 6.35 9.31
CA HIS A 31 -0.24 5.40 9.55
C HIS A 31 1.10 5.87 8.97
N ARG A 32 1.07 6.59 7.84
CA ARG A 32 2.29 7.01 7.14
C ARG A 32 2.85 8.35 7.63
N PHE A 33 1.99 9.29 7.97
CA PHE A 33 2.34 10.68 8.29
C PHE A 33 2.05 11.04 9.76
N GLY A 34 1.53 10.09 10.55
CA GLY A 34 1.07 10.36 11.91
C GLY A 34 -0.18 11.24 11.88
N ASN A 35 -0.28 12.18 12.84
CA ASN A 35 -1.41 13.10 12.92
C ASN A 35 -1.30 14.29 11.95
N GLU A 36 -0.33 14.27 11.03
CA GLU A 36 -0.09 15.33 10.05
C GLU A 36 -0.51 14.90 8.64
N PHE A 37 -0.89 15.89 7.82
CA PHE A 37 -1.14 15.67 6.40
C PHE A 37 0.16 15.78 5.57
N PRO A 38 0.21 15.15 4.38
CA PRO A 38 1.38 15.25 3.52
C PRO A 38 1.69 16.70 3.14
N SER A 39 2.93 17.14 3.37
CA SER A 39 3.39 18.50 2.99
C SER A 39 3.42 18.74 1.48
N LYS A 40 3.46 17.67 0.69
CA LYS A 40 3.29 17.66 -0.77
C LYS A 40 2.28 16.60 -1.13
N SER A 41 1.44 16.89 -2.14
CA SER A 41 0.42 15.94 -2.56
C SER A 41 1.03 14.61 -2.98
N VAL A 42 0.51 13.52 -2.41
CA VAL A 42 0.98 12.17 -2.67
C VAL A 42 0.09 11.53 -3.73
N GLU A 43 0.70 11.07 -4.81
CA GLU A 43 -0.05 10.35 -5.84
C GLU A 43 -0.60 9.02 -5.31
N TRP A 44 -1.93 8.89 -5.40
CA TRP A 44 -2.66 7.70 -5.03
C TRP A 44 -3.17 7.01 -6.30
N LEU A 45 -2.64 5.81 -6.57
CA LEU A 45 -2.98 5.02 -7.75
C LEU A 45 -4.06 4.01 -7.38
N THR A 46 -5.18 4.04 -8.10
CA THR A 46 -6.29 3.09 -7.94
C THR A 46 -6.66 2.47 -9.28
N ASP A 47 -7.36 1.34 -9.22
CA ASP A 47 -8.07 0.84 -10.39
C ASP A 47 -9.29 1.72 -10.74
N ASN A 48 -10.01 1.33 -11.79
CA ASN A 48 -11.20 2.05 -12.27
C ASN A 48 -12.51 1.56 -11.63
N GLY A 49 -12.43 0.89 -10.48
CA GLY A 49 -13.59 0.45 -9.70
C GLY A 49 -14.51 1.61 -9.35
N SER A 50 -15.82 1.35 -9.32
CA SER A 50 -16.85 2.38 -9.09
C SER A 50 -16.65 3.11 -7.76
N ALA A 51 -16.25 2.40 -6.69
CA ALA A 51 -15.98 2.99 -5.38
C ALA A 51 -14.83 4.03 -5.41
N TYR A 52 -13.78 3.79 -6.20
CA TYR A 52 -12.66 4.72 -6.37
C TYR A 52 -12.96 5.86 -7.36
N ARG A 53 -13.89 5.64 -8.29
CA ARG A 53 -14.36 6.67 -9.24
C ARG A 53 -15.42 7.60 -8.66
N ALA A 54 -16.08 7.21 -7.57
CA ALA A 54 -17.10 8.00 -6.92
C ALA A 54 -16.57 9.41 -6.59
N HIS A 55 -17.40 10.42 -6.86
CA HIS A 55 -17.04 11.82 -6.68
C HIS A 55 -16.59 12.11 -5.25
N GLU A 56 -17.36 11.62 -4.28
CA GLU A 56 -17.07 11.82 -2.85
C GLU A 56 -15.72 11.20 -2.45
N THR A 57 -15.44 9.99 -2.89
CA THR A 57 -14.15 9.31 -2.64
C THR A 57 -12.96 10.12 -3.18
N ARG A 58 -13.09 10.70 -4.39
CA ARG A 58 -12.03 11.53 -4.99
C ARG A 58 -11.88 12.88 -4.30
N ARG A 59 -12.99 13.46 -3.83
CA ARG A 59 -12.98 14.70 -3.05
C ARG A 59 -12.29 14.48 -1.71
N PHE A 60 -12.64 13.41 -1.02
CA PHE A 60 -12.02 13.02 0.25
C PHE A 60 -10.52 12.79 0.11
N ALA A 61 -10.10 12.04 -0.91
CA ALA A 61 -8.68 11.82 -1.20
C ALA A 61 -7.88 13.14 -1.28
N LYS A 62 -8.42 14.16 -1.95
CA LYS A 62 -7.78 15.49 -2.01
C LYS A 62 -7.71 16.19 -0.66
N GLN A 63 -8.74 16.05 0.18
CA GLN A 63 -8.77 16.64 1.52
C GLN A 63 -7.68 16.05 2.42
N VAL A 64 -7.39 14.76 2.28
CA VAL A 64 -6.31 14.08 3.03
C VAL A 64 -4.94 14.19 2.36
N GLY A 65 -4.77 15.10 1.40
CA GLY A 65 -3.49 15.37 0.73
C GLY A 65 -3.09 14.37 -0.36
N LEU A 66 -3.99 13.49 -0.79
CA LEU A 66 -3.76 12.54 -1.88
C LEU A 66 -4.20 13.13 -3.23
N SER A 67 -3.45 12.84 -4.28
CA SER A 67 -3.82 13.13 -5.68
C SER A 67 -4.28 11.85 -6.37
N PRO A 68 -5.59 11.64 -6.59
CA PRO A 68 -6.09 10.49 -7.32
C PRO A 68 -5.51 10.47 -8.74
N ARG A 69 -4.79 9.40 -9.05
CA ARG A 69 -4.26 9.10 -10.38
C ARG A 69 -4.88 7.80 -10.84
N HIS A 70 -5.63 7.87 -11.94
CA HIS A 70 -6.05 6.66 -12.63
C HIS A 70 -4.90 6.19 -13.52
N THR A 71 -4.50 4.93 -13.38
CA THR A 71 -3.67 4.30 -14.41
C THR A 71 -4.45 4.33 -15.72
N ALA A 72 -3.77 4.57 -16.85
CA ALA A 72 -4.40 4.45 -18.17
C ALA A 72 -5.21 3.15 -18.25
N VAL A 73 -6.38 3.20 -18.89
CA VAL A 73 -7.27 2.03 -19.04
C VAL A 73 -6.43 0.86 -19.58
N ARG A 74 -6.29 -0.19 -18.77
CA ARG A 74 -5.35 -1.31 -18.95
C ARG A 74 -3.88 -0.92 -18.75
N SER A 75 -3.45 -0.79 -17.49
CA SER A 75 -2.05 -1.02 -17.11
C SER A 75 -1.93 -2.43 -16.52
N PRO A 76 -1.69 -3.48 -17.35
CA PRO A 76 -1.47 -4.84 -16.87
C PRO A 76 -0.36 -4.91 -15.81
N GLN A 77 0.59 -3.99 -15.85
CA GLN A 77 1.76 -3.99 -14.98
C GLN A 77 1.41 -3.59 -13.54
N SER A 78 0.64 -2.52 -13.32
CA SER A 78 0.22 -2.13 -11.97
C SER A 78 -0.74 -3.14 -11.36
N ASN A 79 -1.69 -3.65 -12.17
CA ASN A 79 -2.61 -4.69 -11.75
C ASN A 79 -1.84 -5.99 -11.45
N GLY A 80 -0.87 -6.36 -12.27
CA GLY A 80 -0.01 -7.52 -12.05
C GLY A 80 0.82 -7.44 -10.76
N ILE A 81 1.25 -6.23 -10.35
CA ILE A 81 1.93 -6.03 -9.06
C ILE A 81 0.95 -6.26 -7.90
N ALA A 82 -0.24 -5.66 -7.95
CA ALA A 82 -1.27 -5.83 -6.93
C ALA A 82 -1.73 -7.30 -6.84
N GLU A 83 -1.97 -7.95 -7.99
CA GLU A 83 -2.35 -9.36 -8.08
C GLU A 83 -1.26 -10.28 -7.51
N SER A 84 0.00 -10.01 -7.84
CA SER A 84 1.14 -10.77 -7.30
C SER A 84 1.26 -10.61 -5.79
N PHE A 85 1.03 -9.39 -5.28
CA PHE A 85 0.98 -9.13 -3.84
C PHE A 85 -0.12 -9.96 -3.16
N VAL A 86 -1.36 -9.86 -3.65
CA VAL A 86 -2.51 -10.61 -3.09
C VAL A 86 -2.27 -12.11 -3.15
N LYS A 87 -1.68 -12.61 -4.24
CA LYS A 87 -1.34 -14.01 -4.40
C LYS A 87 -0.33 -14.48 -3.35
N ILE A 88 0.73 -13.73 -3.12
CA ILE A 88 1.73 -14.03 -2.08
C ILE A 88 1.08 -14.00 -0.70
N MET A 89 0.33 -12.95 -0.37
CA MET A 89 -0.34 -12.84 0.93
C MET A 89 -1.30 -14.01 1.17
N LYS A 90 -2.10 -14.40 0.18
CA LYS A 90 -3.02 -15.53 0.32
C LYS A 90 -2.27 -16.86 0.47
N ARG A 91 -1.27 -17.10 -0.38
CA ARG A 91 -0.58 -18.38 -0.50
C ARG A 91 0.43 -18.64 0.64
N ASP A 92 1.21 -17.63 1.03
CA ASP A 92 2.37 -17.81 1.90
C ASP A 92 2.10 -17.37 3.34
N TYR A 93 1.05 -16.56 3.55
CA TYR A 93 0.74 -16.00 4.86
C TYR A 93 -0.63 -16.46 5.36
N ILE A 94 -1.71 -16.05 4.67
CA ILE A 94 -3.07 -16.28 5.12
C ILE A 94 -3.41 -17.78 5.17
N SER A 95 -2.90 -18.59 4.24
CA SER A 95 -3.11 -20.05 4.23
C SER A 95 -2.49 -20.75 5.46
N LEU A 96 -1.39 -20.21 5.99
CA LEU A 96 -0.63 -20.79 7.10
C LEU A 96 -1.06 -20.27 8.48
N MET A 97 -1.85 -19.19 8.51
CA MET A 97 -2.28 -18.59 9.77
C MET A 97 -3.44 -19.34 10.42
N SER A 98 -3.30 -19.57 11.72
CA SER A 98 -4.43 -19.87 12.59
C SER A 98 -5.38 -18.67 12.68
N LYS A 99 -6.69 -18.91 12.57
CA LYS A 99 -7.74 -17.88 12.54
C LYS A 99 -8.93 -18.31 13.42
N PRO A 100 -8.72 -18.48 14.74
CA PRO A 100 -9.77 -18.98 15.64
C PRO A 100 -10.94 -17.99 15.79
N ASN A 101 -10.72 -16.70 15.53
CA ASN A 101 -11.74 -15.65 15.54
C ASN A 101 -11.26 -14.43 14.73
N GLY A 102 -12.18 -13.49 14.46
CA GLY A 102 -11.91 -12.29 13.66
C GLY A 102 -10.81 -11.39 14.24
N LEU A 103 -10.80 -11.15 15.55
CA LEU A 103 -9.77 -10.31 16.19
C LEU A 103 -8.36 -10.89 15.99
N THR A 104 -8.23 -12.21 16.14
CA THR A 104 -6.95 -12.92 15.92
C THR A 104 -6.58 -12.91 14.44
N ALA A 105 -7.55 -13.04 13.54
CA ALA A 105 -7.31 -12.95 12.09
C ALA A 105 -6.78 -11.56 11.69
N VAL A 106 -7.32 -10.48 12.24
CA VAL A 106 -6.84 -9.11 11.99
C VAL A 106 -5.42 -8.91 12.53
N LYS A 107 -5.15 -9.36 13.76
CA LYS A 107 -3.80 -9.29 14.36
C LYS A 107 -2.77 -10.07 13.54
N ASN A 108 -3.13 -11.29 13.14
CA ASN A 108 -2.24 -12.14 12.34
C ASN A 108 -2.01 -11.56 10.94
N LEU A 109 -3.03 -10.92 10.36
CA LEU A 109 -2.90 -10.22 9.10
C LEU A 109 -1.94 -9.02 9.22
N ALA A 110 -2.03 -8.22 10.30
CA ALA A 110 -1.09 -7.13 10.55
C ALA A 110 0.37 -7.63 10.68
N ALA A 111 0.58 -8.72 11.43
CA ALA A 111 1.88 -9.37 11.53
C ALA A 111 2.39 -9.89 10.18
N ALA A 112 1.49 -10.36 9.31
CA ALA A 112 1.81 -10.78 7.95
C ALA A 112 2.38 -9.63 7.11
N PHE A 113 1.70 -8.48 7.15
CA PHE A 113 2.14 -7.29 6.42
C PHE A 113 3.51 -6.83 6.90
N GLU A 114 3.75 -6.84 8.21
CA GLU A 114 5.04 -6.44 8.77
C GLU A 114 6.15 -7.41 8.36
N HIS A 115 5.91 -8.72 8.44
CA HIS A 115 6.86 -9.73 7.99
C HIS A 115 7.12 -9.63 6.48
N TYR A 116 6.07 -9.40 5.68
CA TYR A 116 6.20 -9.16 4.25
C TYR A 116 7.12 -7.97 3.95
N ASN A 117 6.91 -6.85 4.64
CA ASN A 117 7.67 -5.63 4.40
C ASN A 117 9.13 -5.70 4.89
N GLU A 118 9.39 -6.42 5.98
CA GLU A 118 10.72 -6.48 6.59
C GLU A 118 11.58 -7.64 6.08
N TRP A 119 10.99 -8.81 5.81
CA TRP A 119 11.76 -10.05 5.61
C TRP A 119 11.45 -10.79 4.30
N HIS A 120 10.32 -10.57 3.65
CA HIS A 120 9.95 -11.37 2.49
C HIS A 120 10.81 -11.06 1.26
N PRO A 121 11.52 -12.05 0.69
CA PRO A 121 12.42 -11.80 -0.41
C PRO A 121 11.67 -11.66 -1.75
N HIS A 122 12.00 -10.64 -2.52
CA HIS A 122 11.45 -10.43 -3.87
C HIS A 122 12.52 -10.54 -4.95
N SER A 123 12.35 -11.47 -5.90
CA SER A 123 13.26 -11.62 -7.04
C SER A 123 13.43 -10.31 -7.83
N ALA A 124 12.34 -9.58 -8.05
CA ALA A 124 12.34 -8.27 -8.72
C ALA A 124 13.12 -7.18 -7.94
N LEU A 125 13.40 -7.38 -6.65
CA LEU A 125 14.20 -6.48 -5.81
C LEU A 125 15.63 -7.00 -5.57
N GLY A 126 16.04 -8.07 -6.28
CA GLY A 126 17.31 -8.75 -6.04
C GLY A 126 17.31 -9.58 -4.76
N TYR A 127 16.19 -10.26 -4.48
CA TYR A 127 15.94 -11.07 -3.28
C TYR A 127 15.98 -10.29 -1.95
N ARG A 128 15.71 -8.99 -2.02
CA ARG A 128 15.59 -8.12 -0.85
C ARG A 128 14.13 -7.96 -0.44
N SER A 129 13.92 -7.60 0.83
CA SER A 129 12.61 -7.17 1.30
C SER A 129 12.27 -5.75 0.84
N PRO A 130 10.98 -5.37 0.83
CA PRO A 130 10.56 -4.03 0.45
C PRO A 130 11.26 -2.92 1.25
N ARG A 131 11.37 -3.07 2.58
CA ARG A 131 12.06 -2.08 3.41
C ARG A 131 13.56 -2.05 3.20
N GLU A 132 14.20 -3.21 3.04
CA GLU A 132 15.62 -3.23 2.73
C GLU A 132 15.93 -2.53 1.40
N TYR A 133 15.10 -2.77 0.38
CA TYR A 133 15.22 -2.10 -0.91
C TYR A 133 15.08 -0.57 -0.77
N LEU A 134 14.11 -0.10 0.01
CA LEU A 134 13.91 1.33 0.26
C LEU A 134 15.09 1.95 1.03
N ARG A 135 15.56 1.32 2.10
CA ARG A 135 16.72 1.79 2.90
C ARG A 135 17.98 1.96 2.05
N ARG A 136 18.22 1.05 1.10
CA ARG A 136 19.36 1.15 0.18
C ARG A 136 19.19 2.25 -0.86
N ARG A 137 17.98 2.43 -1.40
CA ARG A 137 17.70 3.54 -2.34
C ARG A 137 17.92 4.89 -1.68
N THR A 138 17.39 5.11 -0.48
CA THR A 138 17.57 6.38 0.23
C THR A 138 19.02 6.63 0.56
N HIS A 139 19.78 5.61 0.98
CA HIS A 139 21.22 5.73 1.20
C HIS A 139 21.97 6.15 -0.09
N ASN A 140 21.66 5.53 -1.23
CA ASN A 140 22.29 5.88 -2.50
C ASN A 140 21.89 7.30 -2.96
N GLU A 141 20.61 7.67 -2.85
CA GLU A 141 20.15 9.02 -3.20
C GLU A 141 20.79 10.12 -2.32
N ILE A 142 21.11 9.81 -1.06
CA ILE A 142 21.84 10.73 -0.16
C ILE A 142 23.31 10.80 -0.54
N SER A 143 23.93 9.65 -0.87
CA SER A 143 25.32 9.59 -1.34
C SER A 143 25.52 10.36 -2.64
N ASP A 144 24.61 10.21 -3.60
CA ASP A 144 24.67 10.89 -4.90
C ASP A 144 24.52 12.40 -4.76
N LYS A 145 23.68 12.87 -3.84
CA LYS A 145 23.56 14.31 -3.52
C LYS A 145 24.82 14.88 -2.88
N LYS A 146 25.50 14.09 -2.04
CA LYS A 146 26.74 14.51 -1.37
C LYS A 146 27.94 14.58 -2.33
N CYS A 147 27.95 13.76 -3.39
CA CYS A 147 28.94 13.84 -4.47
C CYS A 147 28.74 15.04 -5.41
N LEU A 148 27.58 15.68 -5.42
CA LEU A 148 27.28 16.85 -6.25
C LEU A 148 27.59 18.19 -5.55
N GLU A 149 28.03 18.17 -4.29
CA GLU A 149 28.41 19.34 -3.50
C GLU A 149 29.93 19.48 -3.29
N ILE A 150 30.76 18.87 -4.15
CA ILE A 150 32.24 19.02 -4.14
C ILE A 150 32.71 19.71 -5.41
#